data_AF-A0AB94IEJ0-F1
#
_entry.id   AF-A0AB94IEJ0-F1
#
_cell.length_a   1.000
_cell.length_b   1.000
_cell.length_c   1.000
_cell.angle_alpha   90.00
_cell.angle_beta   90.00
_cell.angle_gamma   90.00
#
_symmetry.space_group_name_H-M   'P 1'
#
loop_
_entity.id
_entity.type
_entity.pdbx_description
1 polymer ?
#
loop_
_entity_poly.entity_id
_entity_poly.type
_entity_poly.pdbx_seq_one_letter_code
_entity_poly.pdbx_strand_id
1 'polypeptide(L)' 'MDKHAIKDIRDWAKLRRTSIEIAEVIFELANNDEMLAQKIWENGDDQVLAKAFANTEKNQLLWGGEVAERNCGA' A
#
# COMPACT_ATOMS: atom_id res chain seq x y z
N MET A 1 9.61 4.24 -19.71
CA MET A 1 9.41 3.73 -18.35
C MET A 1 9.93 4.78 -17.40
N ASP A 2 9.05 5.72 -17.09
CA ASP A 2 9.34 6.99 -16.45
C ASP A 2 9.77 6.74 -15.01
N LYS A 3 11.02 7.07 -14.70
CA LYS A 3 11.66 6.93 -13.37
C LYS A 3 10.97 7.74 -12.26
N HIS A 4 9.93 8.52 -12.58
CA HIS A 4 9.19 9.36 -11.63
C HIS A 4 8.21 8.54 -10.78
N ALA A 5 7.45 7.60 -11.36
CA ALA A 5 6.38 6.90 -10.64
C ALA A 5 6.84 6.16 -9.37
N ILE A 6 8.05 5.59 -9.38
CA ILE A 6 8.61 4.87 -8.22
C ILE A 6 8.96 5.84 -7.07
N LYS A 7 9.34 7.07 -7.40
CA LYS A 7 9.66 8.10 -6.40
C LYS A 7 8.37 8.56 -5.72
N ASP A 8 7.31 8.76 -6.50
CA ASP A 8 6.00 9.18 -6.01
C ASP A 8 5.41 8.15 -5.03
N ILE A 9 5.50 6.85 -5.32
CA ILE A 9 5.00 5.79 -4.41
C ILE A 9 5.73 5.80 -3.06
N ARG A 10 7.05 5.96 -3.05
CA ARG A 10 7.84 5.97 -1.80
C ARG A 10 7.58 7.23 -0.96
N ASP A 11 7.48 8.38 -1.60
CA ASP A 11 7.16 9.64 -0.92
C ASP A 11 5.71 9.62 -0.39
N TRP A 12 4.76 9.06 -1.17
CA TRP A 12 3.38 8.85 -0.75
C TRP A 12 3.30 7.93 0.47
N ALA A 13 4.02 6.80 0.45
CA ALA A 13 4.09 5.87 1.56
C ALA A 13 4.62 6.53 2.83
N LYS A 14 5.72 7.29 2.72
CA LYS A 14 6.29 8.05 3.85
C LYS A 14 5.33 9.11 4.39
N LEU A 15 4.68 9.86 3.51
CA LEU A 15 3.77 10.96 3.88
C LEU A 15 2.56 10.45 4.68
N ARG A 16 2.06 9.26 4.33
CA ARG A 16 0.94 8.61 5.01
C ARG A 16 1.37 7.63 6.10
N ARG A 17 2.68 7.55 6.40
CA ARG A 17 3.24 6.56 7.34
C ARG A 17 2.70 5.16 7.05
N THR A 18 2.68 4.80 5.77
CA THR A 18 2.29 3.49 5.27
C THR A 18 3.48 2.79 4.64
N SER A 19 3.44 1.46 4.58
CA SER A 19 4.49 0.67 3.95
C SER A 19 4.52 0.89 2.44
N ILE A 20 5.72 0.85 1.86
CA ILE A 20 5.91 0.97 0.41
C ILE A 20 5.20 -0.21 -0.28
N GLU A 21 5.24 -1.41 0.30
CA GLU A 21 4.53 -2.58 -0.25
C GLU A 21 3.03 -2.34 -0.41
N ILE A 22 2.38 -1.66 0.54
CA ILE A 22 0.97 -1.31 0.45
C ILE A 22 0.76 -0.26 -0.64
N ALA A 23 1.58 0.78 -0.65
CA ALA A 23 1.50 1.82 -1.66
C ALA A 23 1.68 1.26 -3.08
N GLU A 24 2.63 0.34 -3.30
CA GLU A 24 2.81 -0.32 -4.61
C GLU A 24 1.56 -1.08 -5.05
N VAL A 25 0.94 -1.86 -4.16
CA VAL A 25 -0.29 -2.60 -4.49
C VAL A 25 -1.46 -1.65 -4.80
N ILE A 26 -1.59 -0.56 -4.06
CA ILE A 26 -2.64 0.44 -4.31
C ILE A 26 -2.44 1.06 -5.69
N PHE A 27 -1.22 1.47 -6.02
CA PHE A 27 -0.92 2.04 -7.34
C PHE A 27 -1.07 1.01 -8.45
N GLU A 28 -0.80 -0.27 -8.19
CA GLU A 28 -1.06 -1.37 -9.12
C GLU A 28 -2.56 -1.52 -9.41
N LEU A 29 -3.40 -1.52 -8.37
CA LEU A 29 -4.87 -1.57 -8.51
C LEU A 29 -5.44 -0.31 -9.16
N ALA A 30 -4.83 0.85 -8.87
CA ALA A 30 -5.20 2.14 -9.42
C ALA A 30 -4.59 2.41 -10.81
N ASN A 31 -3.83 1.48 -11.41
CA ASN A 31 -3.17 1.68 -12.70
C ASN A 31 -2.23 2.92 -12.77
N ASN A 32 -1.57 3.26 -11.67
CA ASN A 32 -0.77 4.48 -11.47
C ASN A 32 -1.55 5.80 -11.41
N ASP A 33 -2.87 5.77 -11.24
CA ASP A 33 -3.66 6.98 -10.95
C ASP A 33 -3.58 7.34 -9.46
N GLU A 34 -2.94 8.46 -9.12
CA GLU A 34 -2.83 8.93 -7.73
C GLU A 34 -4.20 9.20 -7.09
N MET A 35 -5.17 9.75 -7.84
CA MET A 35 -6.52 10.00 -7.32
C MET A 35 -7.27 8.71 -7.00
N LEU A 36 -7.13 7.68 -7.84
CA LEU A 36 -7.73 6.37 -7.59
C LEU A 36 -7.01 5.66 -6.44
N ALA A 37 -5.68 5.75 -6.39
CA ALA A 37 -4.87 5.22 -5.31
C ALA A 37 -5.29 5.81 -3.96
N GLN A 38 -5.44 7.12 -3.89
CA GLN A 38 -5.94 7.80 -2.70
C GLN A 38 -7.35 7.34 -2.34
N LYS A 39 -8.25 7.18 -3.31
CA LYS A 39 -9.61 6.70 -3.05
C LYS A 39 -9.64 5.28 -2.49
N ILE A 40 -8.83 4.37 -3.05
CA ILE A 40 -8.70 2.98 -2.56
C ILE A 40 -8.13 2.98 -1.13
N TRP A 41 -7.14 3.83 -0.88
CA TRP A 41 -6.55 4.02 0.43
C TRP A 41 -7.56 4.52 1.48
N GLU A 42 -8.30 5.59 1.17
CA GLU A 42 -9.31 6.17 2.05
C GLU A 42 -10.48 5.22 2.28
N ASN A 43 -10.82 4.40 1.27
CA ASN A 43 -11.88 3.40 1.39
C ASN A 43 -11.45 2.20 2.25
N GLY A 44 -10.15 1.99 2.48
CA GLY A 44 -9.65 0.92 3.33
C GLY A 44 -9.93 -0.47 2.78
N ASP A 45 -9.49 -0.75 1.56
CA ASP A 45 -9.78 -2.04 0.91
C ASP A 45 -8.91 -3.17 1.48
N ASP A 46 -9.53 -4.13 2.18
CA ASP A 46 -8.85 -5.31 2.72
C ASP A 46 -8.10 -6.13 1.66
N GLN A 47 -8.51 -6.05 0.38
CA GLN A 47 -7.81 -6.74 -0.71
C GLN A 47 -6.42 -6.17 -0.95
N VAL A 48 -6.23 -4.87 -0.71
CA VAL A 48 -4.91 -4.22 -0.77
C VAL A 48 -4.00 -4.82 0.28
N LEU A 49 -4.46 -4.90 1.54
CA LEU A 49 -3.70 -5.51 2.61
C LEU A 49 -3.40 -6.96 2.30
N ALA A 50 -4.40 -7.75 1.89
CA ALA A 50 -4.21 -9.16 1.53
C ALA A 50 -3.17 -9.36 0.42
N LYS A 51 -3.20 -8.52 -0.63
CA LYS A 51 -2.19 -8.53 -1.70
C LYS A 51 -0.83 -8.07 -1.21
N ALA A 52 -0.75 -7.02 -0.41
CA ALA A 52 0.50 -6.52 0.14
C ALA A 52 1.16 -7.57 1.04
N PHE A 53 0.39 -8.25 1.89
CA PHE A 53 0.84 -9.39 2.69
C PHE A 53 1.18 -10.64 1.88
N ALA A 54 0.56 -10.85 0.73
CA ALA A 54 0.94 -11.93 -0.19
C ALA A 54 2.27 -11.62 -0.91
N ASN A 55 2.56 -10.34 -1.14
CA ASN A 55 3.75 -9.89 -1.88
C ASN A 55 4.94 -9.58 -0.95
N THR A 56 4.74 -9.54 0.36
CA THR A 56 5.78 -9.31 1.37
C THR A 56 5.89 -10.49 2.31
N GLU A 57 7.10 -10.75 2.80
CA GLU A 57 7.34 -11.75 3.84
C GLU A 57 7.15 -11.18 5.25
N LYS A 58 6.86 -9.87 5.37
CA LYS A 58 6.64 -9.22 6.66
C LYS A 58 5.29 -9.61 7.25
N ASN A 59 5.30 -9.90 8.54
CA ASN A 59 4.09 -10.16 9.32
C ASN A 59 3.34 -8.89 9.72
N GLN A 60 3.99 -7.73 9.56
CA GLN A 60 3.48 -6.44 10.00
C GLN A 60 3.76 -5.40 8.91
N LEU A 61 2.73 -4.65 8.53
CA LEU A 61 2.80 -3.55 7.60
C LEU A 61 2.20 -2.30 8.24
N LEU A 62 2.73 -1.14 7.92
CA LEU A 62 2.19 0.11 8.41
C LEU A 62 1.08 0.57 7.47
N TRP A 63 -0.10 0.90 8.00
CA TRP A 63 -1.19 1.52 7.27
C TRP A 63 -1.62 2.79 7.99
N GLY A 64 -1.31 3.98 7.45
CA GLY A 64 -1.82 5.24 8.03
C GLY A 64 -1.26 5.57 9.42
N GLY A 65 -0.17 4.92 9.82
CA GLY A 65 0.35 4.95 11.19
C GLY A 65 -0.17 3.85 12.11
N GLU A 66 -1.12 3.03 11.67
CA GLU A 66 -1.52 1.80 12.35
C GLU A 66 -0.66 0.62 11.88
N VAL A 67 -0.38 -0.33 12.76
CA VAL A 67 0.31 -1.56 12.38
C VAL A 67 -0.76 -2.57 11.99
N ALA A 68 -0.92 -2.78 10.68
CA ALA A 68 -1.68 -3.89 10.17
C ALA A 68 -0.85 -5.16 10.37
N GLU A 69 -1.42 -6.12 11.09
CA GLU A 69 -0.82 -7.43 11.27
C GLU A 69 -1.45 -8.41 10.31
N ARG A 70 -0.64 -9.31 9.76
CA ARG A 70 -1.15 -10.43 8.98
C ARG A 70 -1.99 -11.27 9.92
N ASN A 71 -3.32 -11.15 9.85
CA ASN A 71 -4.23 -12.01 10.59
C ASN A 71 -4.23 -13.42 9.98
N CYS A 72 -3.10 -14.13 10.11
CA CYS A 72 -3.08 -15.57 10.07
C CYS A 72 -3.71 -16.04 11.39
N GLY A 73 -5.04 -16.03 11.43
CA GLY A 73 -5.78 -16.76 12.45
C GLY A 73 -5.35 -18.23 12.39
N ALA A 74 -4.93 -18.73 13.54
CA ALA A 74 -4.58 -20.12 13.81
C ALA A 74 -5.74 -21.09 13.56
#